data_AF-A0A1E5AKB3-F1
#
_entry.id   AF-A0A1E5AKB3-F1
#
_cell.length_a   1.000
_cell.length_b   1.000
_cell.length_c   1.000
_cell.angle_alpha   90.00
_cell.angle_beta   90.00
_cell.angle_gamma   90.00
#
_symmetry.space_group_name_H-M   'P 1'
#
loop_
_entity.id
_entity.type
_entity.pdbx_description
1 polymer ?
#
loop_
_entity_poly.entity_id
_entity_poly.type
_entity_poly.pdbx_seq_one_letter_code
_entity_poly.pdbx_strand_id
1 'polypeptide(L)'
;MWADMQRSLLDAILDELIPPSEDGRIPGAGALGVAEFFPTAEAYAPDPMGAVQTILNAVSGEFVALPRDEKVAELKRVEAACGQAFETLIRLAYMGYYSRADTRPYFGVGAHPIHPTGYPVERESAALMDQLTAPVRARGKAYRDAK
;
A
#
# COMPACT_ATOMS: atom_id res chain seq x y z
N MET A 1 -7.21 -5.43 20.45
CA MET A 1 -6.97 -4.07 20.97
C MET A 1 -5.50 -3.99 21.33
N TRP A 2 -4.76 -3.02 20.80
CA TRP A 2 -3.34 -2.84 21.09
C TRP A 2 -3.17 -2.26 22.50
N ALA A 3 -2.14 -2.65 23.24
CA ALA A 3 -1.71 -1.87 24.41
C ALA A 3 -1.04 -0.57 23.93
N ASP A 4 -1.18 0.53 24.66
CA ASP A 4 -0.70 1.87 24.23
C ASP A 4 0.78 1.89 23.84
N MET A 5 1.62 1.15 24.58
CA MET A 5 3.05 1.03 24.29
C MET A 5 3.31 0.23 23.00
N GLN A 6 2.57 -0.86 22.78
CA GLN A 6 2.67 -1.66 21.55
C GLN A 6 2.19 -0.87 20.34
N ARG A 7 1.14 -0.06 20.51
CA ARG A 7 0.64 0.83 19.46
C ARG A 7 1.69 1.87 19.08
N SER A 8 2.29 2.53 20.05
CA SER A 8 3.32 3.55 19.82
C SER A 8 4.55 2.97 19.10
N LEU A 9 4.99 1.78 19.51
CA LEU A 9 6.09 1.07 18.85
C LEU A 9 5.72 0.68 17.41
N LEU A 10 4.52 0.13 17.21
CA LEU A 10 4.06 -0.27 15.88
C LEU A 10 3.94 0.92 14.94
N ASP A 11 3.37 2.04 15.38
CA ASP A 11 3.23 3.24 14.57
C ASP A 11 4.62 3.79 14.17
N ALA A 12 5.60 3.77 15.08
CA ALA A 12 6.98 4.15 14.76
C ALA A 12 7.64 3.23 13.72
N ILE A 13 7.39 1.92 13.78
CA ILE A 13 7.87 0.96 12.77
C ILE A 13 7.20 1.26 11.42
N LEU A 14 5.89 1.50 11.42
CA LEU A 14 5.12 1.78 10.19
C LEU A 14 5.58 3.07 9.51
N ASP A 15 5.91 4.11 10.28
CA ASP A 15 6.48 5.35 9.74
C ASP A 15 7.90 5.17 9.17
N GLU A 16 8.66 4.16 9.58
CA GLU A 16 9.92 3.82 8.89
C GLU A 16 9.69 3.04 7.59
N LEU A 17 8.63 2.22 7.51
CA LEU A 17 8.28 1.46 6.30
C LEU A 17 7.65 2.36 5.21
N ILE A 18 6.76 3.26 5.62
CA ILE A 18 6.09 4.24 4.75
C ILE A 18 6.15 5.60 5.48
N PRO A 19 7.21 6.38 5.25
CA PRO A 19 7.43 7.65 5.95
C PRO A 19 6.49 8.75 5.45
N PRO A 20 6.28 9.80 6.27
CA PRO A 20 5.68 11.02 5.76
C PRO A 20 6.51 11.60 4.61
N SER A 21 5.86 12.33 3.71
CA SER A 21 6.58 13.03 2.63
C SER A 21 7.52 14.09 3.19
N GLU A 22 8.58 14.41 2.44
CA GLU A 22 9.57 15.42 2.85
C GLU A 22 8.95 16.79 3.12
N ASP A 23 7.87 17.14 2.41
CA ASP A 23 7.12 18.38 2.58
C ASP A 23 6.01 18.29 3.66
N GLY A 24 5.87 17.14 4.33
CA GLY A 24 4.91 16.89 5.39
C GLY A 24 3.44 16.84 4.95
N ARG A 25 3.15 16.92 3.65
CA ARG A 25 1.78 16.92 3.13
C ARG A 25 1.12 15.54 3.15
N ILE A 26 1.93 14.50 2.93
CA ILE A 26 1.47 13.12 2.93
C ILE A 26 1.89 12.49 4.25
N PRO A 27 0.96 12.11 5.14
CA PRO A 27 1.28 11.50 6.42
C PRO A 27 1.87 10.09 6.26
N GLY A 28 2.73 9.69 7.20
CA GLY A 28 3.27 8.32 7.26
C GLY A 28 2.23 7.29 7.69
N ALA A 29 2.56 6.01 7.58
CA ALA A 29 1.63 4.92 7.88
C ALA A 29 1.25 4.82 9.37
N GLY A 30 2.17 5.15 10.28
CA GLY A 30 1.88 5.22 11.71
C GLY A 30 0.89 6.34 12.00
N ALA A 31 1.16 7.54 11.48
CA ALA A 31 0.27 8.69 11.65
C ALA A 31 -1.14 8.49 11.05
N LEU A 32 -1.27 7.70 9.98
CA LEU A 32 -2.57 7.33 9.39
C LEU A 32 -3.30 6.19 10.11
N GLY A 33 -2.70 5.61 11.15
CA GLY A 33 -3.31 4.53 11.91
C GLY A 33 -3.44 3.22 11.13
N VAL A 34 -2.47 2.90 10.26
CA VAL A 34 -2.46 1.65 9.48
C VAL A 34 -2.52 0.40 10.37
N ALA A 35 -2.03 0.49 11.62
CA ALA A 35 -2.13 -0.57 12.63
C ALA A 35 -3.56 -1.10 12.87
N GLU A 36 -4.60 -0.30 12.59
CA GLU A 36 -6.00 -0.70 12.76
C GLU A 36 -6.49 -1.69 11.70
N PHE A 37 -5.79 -1.78 10.57
CA PHE A 37 -6.10 -2.72 9.50
C PHE A 37 -5.72 -4.16 9.84
N PHE A 38 -4.65 -4.38 10.59
CA PHE A 38 -4.04 -5.70 10.79
C PHE A 38 -4.97 -6.74 11.43
N PRO A 39 -5.79 -6.42 12.46
CA PRO A 39 -6.75 -7.36 13.01
C PRO A 39 -7.82 -7.83 12.01
N THR A 40 -8.00 -7.14 10.89
CA THR A 40 -9.01 -7.45 9.86
C THR A 40 -8.42 -8.11 8.62
N ALA A 41 -7.11 -8.38 8.61
CA ALA A 41 -6.37 -8.74 7.40
C ALA A 41 -6.23 -10.26 7.18
N GLU A 42 -7.06 -11.09 7.83
CA GLU A 42 -7.03 -12.56 7.73
C GLU A 42 -7.23 -13.06 6.28
N ALA A 43 -7.98 -12.32 5.47
CA ALA A 43 -8.15 -12.64 4.04
C ALA A 43 -6.85 -12.50 3.23
N TYR A 44 -5.85 -11.79 3.76
CA TYR A 44 -4.59 -11.48 3.07
C TYR A 44 -3.40 -12.19 3.70
N ALA A 45 -3.47 -12.57 4.98
CA ALA A 45 -2.42 -13.31 5.67
C ALA A 45 -3.04 -14.33 6.65
N PRO A 46 -2.49 -15.57 6.77
CA PRO A 46 -3.04 -16.58 7.67
C PRO A 46 -3.06 -16.18 9.15
N ASP A 47 -2.05 -15.44 9.62
CA ASP A 47 -1.97 -14.93 10.99
C ASP A 47 -1.35 -13.52 11.01
N PRO A 48 -2.12 -12.47 10.67
CA PRO A 48 -1.60 -11.12 10.57
C PRO A 48 -1.11 -10.60 11.93
N MET A 49 -1.84 -10.93 13.01
CA MET A 49 -1.53 -10.46 14.35
C MET A 49 -0.30 -11.17 14.94
N GLY A 50 -0.14 -12.47 14.72
CA GLY A 50 1.04 -13.21 15.14
C GLY A 50 2.31 -12.76 14.44
N ALA A 51 2.21 -12.41 13.14
CA ALA A 51 3.33 -11.81 12.41
C ALA A 51 3.75 -10.47 13.04
N VAL A 52 2.80 -9.58 13.33
CA VAL A 52 3.08 -8.28 13.97
C VAL A 52 3.67 -8.48 15.37
N GLN A 53 3.10 -9.38 16.18
CA GLN A 53 3.62 -9.67 17.51
C GLN A 53 5.05 -10.23 17.48
N THR A 54 5.37 -11.04 16.47
CA THR A 54 6.75 -11.54 16.25
C THR A 54 7.72 -10.38 16.03
N ILE A 55 7.35 -9.39 15.22
CA ILE A 55 8.17 -8.20 14.99
C ILE A 55 8.29 -7.34 16.25
N LEU A 56 7.18 -7.05 16.94
CA LEU A 56 7.19 -6.26 18.17
C LEU A 56 8.06 -6.90 19.27
N ASN A 57 8.14 -8.22 19.32
CA ASN A 57 9.00 -8.95 20.26
C ASN A 57 10.49 -8.94 19.84
N ALA A 58 10.79 -8.78 18.56
CA ALA A 58 12.15 -8.82 18.02
C ALA A 58 12.85 -7.45 17.99
N VAL A 59 12.06 -6.38 18.04
CA VAL A 59 12.50 -4.98 18.12
C VAL A 59 12.73 -4.58 19.57
N SER A 60 13.75 -3.76 19.82
CA SER A 60 14.06 -3.23 21.14
C SER A 60 12.93 -2.31 21.69
N GLY A 61 12.75 -2.29 23.02
CA GLY A 61 11.81 -1.37 23.67
C GLY A 61 12.17 0.11 23.50
N GLU A 62 13.44 0.40 23.20
CA GLU A 62 13.96 1.76 22.98
C GLU A 62 13.81 2.24 21.53
N PHE A 63 13.31 1.39 20.63
CA PHE A 63 13.26 1.65 19.19
C PHE A 63 12.66 3.02 18.84
N VAL A 64 11.60 3.43 19.52
CA VAL A 64 10.91 4.71 19.27
C VAL A 64 11.87 5.90 19.43
N ALA A 65 12.78 5.83 20.41
CA ALA A 65 13.75 6.88 20.74
C ALA A 65 15.02 6.85 19.89
N LEU A 66 15.24 5.80 19.09
CA LEU A 66 16.45 5.68 18.27
C LEU A 66 16.48 6.73 17.14
N PRO A 67 17.69 7.21 16.77
CA PRO A 67 17.90 7.93 15.51
C PRO A 67 17.47 7.07 14.31
N ARG A 68 17.08 7.72 13.21
CA ARG A 68 16.58 7.04 12.01
C ARG A 68 17.53 5.95 11.48
N ASP A 69 18.83 6.25 11.37
CA ASP A 69 19.80 5.28 10.86
C ASP A 69 19.89 4.02 11.73
N GLU A 70 19.74 4.17 13.05
CA GLU A 70 19.73 3.07 14.00
C GLU A 70 18.41 2.28 13.93
N LYS A 71 17.26 2.96 13.76
CA LYS A 71 15.97 2.29 13.48
C LYS A 71 16.06 1.42 12.23
N VAL A 72 16.59 1.95 11.13
CA VAL A 72 16.75 1.21 9.87
C VAL A 72 17.69 0.02 10.06
N ALA A 73 18.81 0.20 10.76
CA ALA A 73 19.74 -0.89 11.04
C ALA A 73 19.08 -2.00 11.88
N GLU A 74 18.29 -1.64 12.89
CA GLU A 74 17.54 -2.60 13.70
C GLU A 74 16.47 -3.34 12.89
N LEU A 75 15.69 -2.63 12.07
CA LEU A 75 14.68 -3.27 11.21
C LEU A 75 15.30 -4.25 10.22
N LYS A 76 16.47 -3.94 9.63
CA LYS A 76 17.22 -4.89 8.78
C LYS A 76 17.66 -6.13 9.54
N ARG A 77 18.10 -5.98 10.79
CA ARG A 77 18.44 -7.12 11.66
C ARG A 77 17.20 -7.98 11.94
N VAL A 78 16.07 -7.35 12.21
CA VAL A 78 14.79 -8.05 12.46
C VAL A 78 14.28 -8.73 11.19
N GLU A 79 14.38 -8.10 10.02
CA GLU A 79 14.06 -8.70 8.73
C GLU A 79 14.88 -9.98 8.49
N ALA A 80 16.19 -9.93 8.74
CA ALA A 80 17.05 -11.11 8.61
C ALA A 80 16.70 -12.24 9.59
N ALA A 81 16.26 -11.90 10.80
CA ALA A 81 15.91 -12.88 11.84
C ALA A 81 14.47 -13.44 11.70
N CYS A 82 13.54 -12.63 11.20
CA CYS A 82 12.10 -12.89 11.21
C CYS A 82 11.47 -12.70 9.82
N GLY A 83 12.14 -13.13 8.76
CA GLY A 83 11.81 -12.80 7.37
C GLY A 83 10.34 -12.97 6.97
N GLN A 84 9.71 -14.11 7.29
CA GLN A 84 8.29 -14.34 6.95
C GLN A 84 7.33 -13.38 7.65
N ALA A 85 7.58 -13.08 8.93
CA ALA A 85 6.78 -12.13 9.70
C ALA A 85 6.99 -10.71 9.16
N PHE A 86 8.23 -10.36 8.78
CA PHE A 86 8.56 -9.05 8.24
C PHE A 86 7.96 -8.84 6.85
N GLU A 87 8.02 -9.85 5.97
CA GLU A 87 7.34 -9.84 4.66
C GLU A 87 5.83 -9.64 4.82
N THR A 88 5.23 -10.33 5.79
CA THR A 88 3.81 -10.16 6.11
C THR A 88 3.52 -8.74 6.58
N LEU A 89 4.33 -8.18 7.49
CA LEU A 89 4.19 -6.80 7.96
C LEU A 89 4.27 -5.79 6.81
N ILE A 90 5.27 -5.89 5.94
CA ILE A 90 5.43 -5.00 4.77
C ILE A 90 4.18 -5.06 3.89
N ARG A 91 3.78 -6.27 3.49
CA ARG A 91 2.63 -6.45 2.61
C ARG A 91 1.37 -5.83 3.20
N LEU A 92 1.09 -6.09 4.48
CA LEU A 92 -0.08 -5.54 5.14
C LEU A 92 0.01 -4.02 5.36
N ALA A 93 1.21 -3.48 5.63
CA ALA A 93 1.41 -2.03 5.74
C ALA A 93 1.09 -1.32 4.42
N TYR A 94 1.62 -1.81 3.29
CA TYR A 94 1.34 -1.24 1.97
C TYR A 94 -0.14 -1.37 1.59
N MET A 95 -0.75 -2.53 1.85
CA MET A 95 -2.18 -2.72 1.60
C MET A 95 -3.03 -1.78 2.47
N GLY A 96 -2.75 -1.72 3.77
CA GLY A 96 -3.46 -0.90 4.73
C GLY A 96 -3.26 0.59 4.52
N TYR A 97 -2.19 1.01 3.85
CA TYR A 97 -1.92 2.41 3.51
C TYR A 97 -2.60 2.80 2.18
N TYR A 98 -2.29 2.12 1.08
CA TYR A 98 -2.72 2.53 -0.26
C TYR A 98 -4.16 2.16 -0.61
N SER A 99 -4.81 1.25 0.14
CA SER A 99 -6.22 0.91 -0.10
C SER A 99 -7.22 1.88 0.53
N ARG A 100 -6.77 2.80 1.38
CA ARG A 100 -7.66 3.68 2.14
C ARG A 100 -8.22 4.82 1.28
N ALA A 101 -9.50 5.11 1.48
CA ALA A 101 -10.19 6.20 0.79
C ALA A 101 -9.58 7.57 1.10
N ASP A 102 -9.12 7.80 2.34
CA ASP A 102 -8.53 9.07 2.80
C ASP A 102 -7.10 9.30 2.30
N THR A 103 -6.39 8.24 1.91
CA THR A 103 -4.99 8.32 1.47
C THR A 103 -4.90 8.59 -0.03
N ARG A 104 -5.87 8.10 -0.79
CA ARG A 104 -5.96 8.23 -2.26
C ARG A 104 -5.88 9.68 -2.78
N PRO A 105 -6.56 10.68 -2.18
CA PRO A 105 -6.48 12.07 -2.62
C PRO A 105 -5.08 12.67 -2.61
N TYR A 106 -4.18 12.21 -1.72
CA TYR A 106 -2.78 12.68 -1.70
C TYR A 106 -2.02 12.35 -3.00
N PHE A 107 -2.49 11.35 -3.76
CA PHE A 107 -1.89 10.89 -5.01
C PHE A 107 -2.69 11.32 -6.25
N GLY A 108 -3.58 12.32 -6.11
CA GLY A 108 -4.36 12.86 -7.23
C GLY A 108 -5.50 11.96 -7.71
N VAL A 109 -5.87 10.96 -6.92
CA VAL A 109 -6.97 10.04 -7.24
C VAL A 109 -8.12 10.19 -6.25
N GLY A 110 -9.36 10.15 -6.74
CA GLY A 110 -10.56 10.29 -5.92
C GLY A 110 -10.66 9.23 -4.81
N ALA A 111 -11.23 9.60 -3.66
CA ALA A 111 -11.45 8.73 -2.50
C ALA A 111 -12.49 7.62 -2.75
N HIS A 112 -13.35 7.80 -3.76
CA HIS A 112 -14.41 6.86 -4.10
C HIS A 112 -13.89 5.63 -4.88
N PRO A 113 -14.57 4.48 -4.81
CA PRO A 113 -14.27 3.35 -5.69
C PRO A 113 -14.26 3.77 -7.16
N ILE A 114 -13.37 3.16 -7.95
CA ILE A 114 -13.28 3.46 -9.39
C ILE A 114 -14.52 2.99 -10.15
N HIS A 115 -15.22 1.95 -9.68
CA HIS A 115 -16.45 1.47 -10.31
C HIS A 115 -17.68 1.91 -9.49
N PRO A 116 -18.80 2.21 -10.16
CA PRO A 116 -19.02 2.14 -11.62
C PRO A 116 -18.61 3.40 -12.39
N THR A 117 -18.41 4.53 -11.72
CA THR A 117 -18.33 5.86 -12.37
C THR A 117 -17.03 6.12 -13.15
N GLY A 118 -15.92 5.49 -12.76
CA GLY A 118 -14.61 5.67 -13.40
C GLY A 118 -13.99 7.04 -13.15
N TYR A 119 -12.87 7.29 -13.83
CA TYR A 119 -12.36 8.64 -14.07
C TYR A 119 -12.80 9.09 -15.47
N PRO A 120 -13.09 10.38 -15.67
CA PRO A 120 -13.29 10.90 -17.01
C PRO A 120 -11.99 10.69 -17.81
N VAL A 121 -12.11 9.98 -18.93
CA VAL A 121 -11.01 9.79 -19.89
C VAL A 121 -11.39 10.55 -21.15
N GLU A 122 -10.56 11.52 -21.51
CA GLU A 122 -10.74 12.28 -22.74
C GLU A 122 -10.63 11.34 -23.95
N ARG A 123 -11.54 11.51 -24.91
CA ARG A 123 -11.52 10.70 -26.12
C ARG A 123 -10.36 11.13 -27.02
N GLU A 124 -9.66 10.15 -27.60
CA GLU A 124 -8.64 10.42 -28.61
C GLU A 124 -9.25 11.12 -29.83
N SER A 125 -8.44 11.96 -30.50
CA SER A 125 -8.87 12.62 -31.73
C SER A 125 -9.28 11.62 -32.82
N ALA A 126 -10.26 11.99 -33.64
CA ALA A 126 -10.70 11.15 -34.76
C ALA A 126 -9.53 10.78 -35.71
N ALA A 127 -8.63 11.74 -35.97
CA ALA A 127 -7.45 11.53 -36.81
C ALA A 127 -6.51 10.46 -36.23
N LEU A 128 -6.24 10.51 -34.92
CA LEU A 128 -5.42 9.48 -34.26
C LEU A 128 -6.10 8.12 -34.32
N MET A 129 -7.41 8.06 -34.07
CA MET A 129 -8.16 6.81 -34.14
C MET A 129 -8.18 6.23 -35.55
N ASP A 130 -8.30 7.05 -36.59
CA ASP A 130 -8.22 6.58 -37.98
C ASP A 130 -6.81 6.07 -38.31
N GLN A 131 -5.75 6.77 -37.89
CA GLN A 131 -4.37 6.31 -38.05
C GLN A 131 -4.14 4.96 -37.36
N LEU A 132 -4.57 4.80 -36.11
CA LEU A 132 -4.38 3.58 -35.33
C LEU A 132 -5.19 2.40 -35.88
N THR A 133 -6.38 2.66 -36.43
CA THR A 133 -7.29 1.61 -36.92
C THR A 133 -7.12 1.28 -38.41
N ALA A 134 -6.43 2.11 -39.20
CA ALA A 134 -6.21 1.88 -40.63
C ALA A 134 -5.63 0.49 -40.96
N PRO A 135 -4.61 -0.04 -40.25
CA PRO A 135 -4.08 -1.37 -40.55
C PRO A 135 -5.09 -2.49 -40.30
N VAL A 136 -5.94 -2.36 -39.29
CA VAL A 136 -6.98 -3.36 -38.97
C VAL A 136 -8.06 -3.34 -40.04
N ARG A 137 -8.50 -2.14 -40.46
CA ARG A 137 -9.49 -1.99 -41.54
C ARG A 137 -8.97 -2.54 -42.88
N ALA A 138 -7.69 -2.32 -43.20
CA ALA A 138 -7.06 -2.80 -44.44
C ALA A 138 -6.99 -4.34 -44.53
N ARG A 139 -6.94 -5.06 -43.40
CA ARG A 139 -6.96 -6.53 -43.37
C ARG A 139 -8.33 -7.12 -43.77
N GLY A 140 -9.38 -6.30 -43.81
CA GLY A 140 -10.73 -6.75 -44.13
C GLY A 140 -11.40 -7.53 -43.00
N LYS A 141 -12.60 -8.02 -43.28
CA LYS A 141 -13.45 -8.73 -42.30
C LYS A 141 -12.87 -10.11 -41.96
N ALA A 142 -12.56 -10.33 -40.69
CA ALA A 142 -12.07 -11.63 -40.18
C ALA A 142 -13.15 -12.46 -39.45
N TYR A 143 -14.35 -11.91 -39.23
CA TYR A 143 -15.45 -12.57 -38.53
C TYR A 143 -16.55 -13.02 -39.50
N ARG A 144 -17.29 -14.06 -39.12
CA ARG A 144 -18.42 -14.60 -39.90
C ARG A 144 -19.66 -13.71 -39.74
N ASP A 145 -20.50 -13.68 -40.78
CA ASP A 145 -21.82 -13.05 -40.68
C ASP A 145 -22.70 -13.78 -39.67
N ALA A 146 -23.44 -13.00 -38.87
CA ALA A 146 -24.52 -13.52 -38.05
C ALA A 146 -25.63 -14.02 -38.98
N LYS A 147 -26.21 -15.20 -38.67
CA LYS A 147 -27.31 -15.80 -39.42
C LYS A 147 -28.63 -15.08 -39.15
#